data_AF-X0Q9Q1-F1
#
_entry.id   AF-X0Q9Q1-F1
#
_cell.length_a   1.000
_cell.length_b   1.000
_cell.length_c   1.000
_cell.angle_alpha   90.00
_cell.angle_beta   90.00
_cell.angle_gamma   90.00
#
_symmetry.space_group_name_H-M   'P 1'
#
loop_
_entity.id
_entity.type
_entity.pdbx_description
1 polymer ?
#
loop_
_entity_poly.entity_id
_entity_poly.type
_entity_poly.pdbx_seq_one_letter_code
_entity_poly.pdbx_strand_id
1 'polypeptide(L)'
;MTSTEAERASNRVVRRVLHDGEYVVNHSLIAGESGPRAVRFDLWRIAKGVVAEHWADEEQWADETANGHTQIDGTQAIDGSADTEVTRKVATATVQTILVNGDTSALDDHLAGEAYIQHNPRFSDGVSGLVAALTALAEQGITMKYDGIRQVVAEGDFAYVRSEGLFGGQPFVFHDLFRVADGRCVEHWDVMVPR
;
A
#
# COMPACT_ATOMS: atom_id res chain seq x y z
N MET A 1 11.34 -30.73 -23.01
CA MET A 1 9.89 -30.78 -22.73
C MET A 1 9.74 -30.43 -21.27
N THR A 2 9.90 -29.14 -20.95
CA THR A 2 8.80 -28.20 -20.65
C THR A 2 8.00 -28.69 -19.45
N SER A 3 8.49 -28.33 -18.26
CA SER A 3 7.71 -28.40 -17.03
C SER A 3 6.41 -27.67 -17.28
N THR A 4 5.34 -28.42 -17.10
CA THR A 4 3.96 -28.00 -17.32
C THR A 4 3.56 -27.02 -16.22
N GLU A 5 2.65 -26.11 -16.56
CA GLU A 5 2.12 -24.99 -15.74
C GLU A 5 1.65 -25.36 -14.31
N ALA A 6 1.61 -26.65 -13.97
CA ALA A 6 1.26 -27.21 -12.67
C ALA A 6 2.39 -27.18 -11.63
N GLU A 7 3.64 -26.90 -12.02
CA GLU A 7 4.79 -26.80 -11.08
C GLU A 7 5.11 -25.36 -10.64
N ARG A 8 4.25 -24.38 -10.98
CA ARG A 8 4.17 -23.12 -10.23
C ARG A 8 3.41 -23.37 -8.94
N ALA A 9 3.97 -24.18 -8.04
CA ALA A 9 3.62 -24.04 -6.63
C ALA A 9 3.72 -22.55 -6.31
N SER A 10 2.64 -21.96 -5.80
CA SER A 10 2.57 -20.53 -5.58
C SER A 10 3.76 -20.08 -4.72
N ASN A 11 4.79 -19.49 -5.33
CA ASN A 11 5.88 -18.81 -4.63
C ASN A 11 5.38 -17.56 -3.86
N ARG A 12 4.06 -17.40 -3.73
CA ARG A 12 3.42 -16.33 -2.99
C ARG A 12 3.23 -16.74 -1.54
N VAL A 13 3.75 -15.93 -0.63
CA VAL A 13 3.48 -15.99 0.81
C VAL A 13 2.57 -14.82 1.15
N VAL A 14 1.28 -15.10 1.37
CA VAL A 14 0.29 -14.10 1.76
C VAL A 14 0.57 -13.66 3.21
N ARG A 15 0.63 -12.35 3.45
CA ARG A 15 0.85 -11.79 4.80
C ARG A 15 -0.40 -11.17 5.39
N ARG A 16 -1.20 -10.51 4.56
CA ARG A 16 -2.44 -9.86 4.97
C ARG A 16 -3.52 -10.16 3.95
N VAL A 17 -4.73 -10.41 4.45
CA VAL A 17 -5.94 -10.59 3.65
C VAL A 17 -7.00 -9.70 4.26
N LEU A 18 -7.52 -8.76 3.47
CA LEU A 18 -8.65 -7.90 3.86
C LEU A 18 -9.88 -8.35 3.08
N HIS A 19 -11.03 -8.34 3.75
CA HIS A 19 -12.34 -8.62 3.17
C HIS A 19 -13.35 -7.53 3.52
N ASP A 20 -14.00 -7.00 2.47
CA ASP A 20 -14.94 -5.89 2.59
C ASP A 20 -16.05 -6.00 1.54
N GLY A 21 -17.22 -6.49 1.95
CA GLY A 21 -18.33 -6.74 1.04
C GLY A 21 -17.97 -7.74 -0.06
N GLU A 22 -18.02 -7.30 -1.32
CA GLU A 22 -17.62 -8.14 -2.46
C GLU A 22 -16.10 -8.14 -2.72
N TYR A 23 -15.31 -7.34 -1.99
CA TYR A 23 -13.89 -7.17 -2.28
C TYR A 23 -12.99 -7.99 -1.34
N VAL A 24 -11.93 -8.54 -1.91
CA VAL A 24 -10.83 -9.21 -1.19
C VAL A 24 -9.50 -8.63 -1.65
N VAL A 25 -8.63 -8.25 -0.71
CA VAL A 25 -7.28 -7.79 -0.99
C VAL A 25 -6.28 -8.74 -0.36
N ASN A 26 -5.28 -9.19 -1.12
CA ASN A 26 -4.10 -9.87 -0.60
C ASN A 26 -2.88 -8.97 -0.70
N HIS A 27 -2.14 -8.84 0.39
CA HIS A 27 -0.78 -8.30 0.40
C HIS A 27 0.21 -9.45 0.60
N SER A 28 1.11 -9.67 -0.36
CA SER A 28 1.93 -10.88 -0.40
C SER A 28 3.38 -10.65 -0.80
N LEU A 29 4.27 -11.47 -0.25
CA LEU A 29 5.63 -11.66 -0.74
C LEU A 29 5.62 -12.64 -1.93
N ILE A 30 6.37 -12.34 -2.97
CA ILE A 30 6.72 -13.28 -4.04
C ILE A 30 8.16 -13.73 -3.86
N ALA A 31 8.36 -15.02 -3.62
CA ALA A 31 9.67 -15.65 -3.51
C ALA A 31 10.24 -16.03 -4.90
N GLY A 32 11.53 -15.81 -5.07
CA GLY A 32 12.37 -16.42 -6.10
C GLY A 32 13.20 -17.57 -5.54
N GLU A 33 14.02 -18.18 -6.40
CA GLU A 33 14.89 -19.31 -6.01
C GLU A 33 15.92 -18.92 -4.94
N SER A 34 16.37 -17.66 -4.93
CA SER A 34 17.44 -17.15 -4.08
C SER A 34 16.96 -16.24 -2.95
N GLY A 35 15.64 -16.09 -2.74
CA GLY A 35 15.08 -15.18 -1.74
C GLY A 35 13.88 -14.38 -2.24
N PRO A 36 13.50 -13.29 -1.54
CA PRO A 36 12.46 -12.38 -1.97
C PRO A 36 12.69 -11.83 -3.38
N ARG A 37 11.62 -11.73 -4.19
CA ARG A 37 11.68 -11.19 -5.56
C ARG A 37 10.84 -9.93 -5.73
N ALA A 38 9.65 -9.92 -5.14
CA ALA A 38 8.69 -8.84 -5.28
C ALA A 38 7.69 -8.83 -4.12
N VAL A 39 7.03 -7.70 -3.92
CA VAL A 39 5.79 -7.61 -3.15
C VAL A 39 4.62 -7.34 -4.08
N ARG A 40 3.44 -7.81 -3.71
CA ARG A 40 2.27 -7.79 -4.59
C ARG A 40 1.01 -7.48 -3.82
N PHE A 41 0.18 -6.64 -4.43
CA PHE A 41 -1.24 -6.56 -4.11
C PHE A 41 -2.06 -7.25 -5.20
N ASP A 42 -3.01 -8.06 -4.76
CA ASP A 42 -4.10 -8.54 -5.60
C ASP A 42 -5.42 -8.06 -4.99
N LEU A 43 -6.28 -7.44 -5.78
CA LEU A 43 -7.63 -7.03 -5.44
C LEU A 43 -8.61 -7.82 -6.30
N TRP A 44 -9.53 -8.56 -5.69
CA TRP A 44 -10.62 -9.23 -6.37
C TRP A 44 -11.95 -8.61 -6.00
N ARG A 45 -12.88 -8.55 -6.96
CA ARG A 45 -14.31 -8.47 -6.65
C ARG A 45 -14.95 -9.82 -6.90
N ILE A 46 -15.60 -10.36 -5.89
CA ILE A 46 -16.31 -11.64 -5.91
C ILE A 46 -17.81 -11.33 -5.84
N ALA A 47 -18.51 -11.58 -6.94
CA ALA A 47 -19.94 -11.35 -7.03
C ALA A 47 -20.65 -12.66 -7.33
N LYS A 48 -21.67 -13.00 -6.54
CA LYS A 48 -22.46 -14.23 -6.71
C LYS A 48 -21.60 -15.51 -6.72
N GLY A 49 -20.56 -15.54 -5.89
CA GLY A 49 -19.67 -16.70 -5.74
C GLY A 49 -18.67 -16.91 -6.88
N VAL A 50 -18.53 -15.95 -7.82
CA VAL A 50 -17.53 -15.99 -8.88
C VAL A 50 -16.65 -14.75 -8.85
N VAL A 51 -15.41 -14.87 -9.32
CA VAL A 51 -14.52 -13.72 -9.54
C VAL A 51 -15.09 -12.89 -10.69
N ALA A 52 -15.57 -11.69 -10.38
CA ALA A 52 -16.12 -10.76 -11.35
C ALA A 52 -15.03 -9.84 -11.92
N GLU A 53 -14.10 -9.39 -11.08
CA GLU A 53 -12.99 -8.53 -11.46
C GLU A 53 -11.73 -8.90 -10.66
N HIS A 54 -10.55 -8.66 -11.24
CA HIS A 54 -9.25 -8.88 -10.61
C HIS A 54 -8.28 -7.81 -11.09
N TRP A 55 -7.63 -7.14 -10.15
CA TRP A 55 -6.51 -6.23 -10.39
C TRP A 55 -5.32 -6.76 -9.61
N ALA A 56 -4.15 -6.73 -10.23
CA ALA A 56 -2.95 -7.14 -9.53
C ALA A 56 -1.70 -6.55 -10.13
N ASP A 57 -0.84 -6.12 -9.23
CA ASP A 57 0.34 -5.34 -9.52
C ASP A 57 1.41 -5.70 -8.49
N GLU A 58 2.67 -5.73 -8.92
CA GLU A 58 3.79 -6.08 -8.08
C GLU A 58 4.93 -5.09 -8.25
N GLU A 59 5.61 -4.79 -7.15
CA GLU A 59 6.84 -4.01 -7.13
C GLU A 59 8.01 -4.92 -6.80
N GLN A 60 9.15 -4.68 -7.46
CA GLN A 60 10.37 -5.43 -7.22
C GLN A 60 10.82 -5.29 -5.76
N TRP A 61 11.39 -6.36 -5.22
CA TRP A 61 11.98 -6.36 -3.89
C TRP A 61 13.13 -5.34 -3.81
N ALA A 62 13.13 -4.55 -2.74
CA ALA A 62 14.21 -3.64 -2.38
C ALA A 62 15.16 -4.31 -1.38
N ASP A 63 16.43 -4.47 -1.76
CA ASP A 63 17.47 -5.01 -0.88
C ASP A 63 17.91 -4.01 0.19
N GLU A 64 17.78 -2.71 -0.09
CA GLU A 64 18.09 -1.61 0.81
C GLU A 64 16.90 -0.66 0.92
N THR A 65 16.59 -0.22 2.15
CA THR A 65 15.45 0.68 2.42
C THR A 65 15.86 1.86 3.29
N ALA A 66 15.21 3.01 3.07
CA ALA A 66 15.46 4.25 3.80
C ALA A 66 15.00 4.23 5.27
N ASN A 67 14.17 3.24 5.64
CA ASN A 67 13.58 3.09 6.97
C ASN A 67 14.08 1.83 7.71
N GLY A 68 14.78 0.91 7.02
CA GLY A 68 15.25 -0.35 7.61
C GLY A 68 14.19 -1.44 7.71
N HIS A 69 12.96 -1.18 7.25
CA HIS A 69 11.89 -2.17 7.15
C HIS A 69 11.83 -2.73 5.74
N THR A 70 11.31 -3.94 5.59
CA THR A 70 11.00 -4.50 4.27
C THR A 70 9.63 -4.04 3.79
N GLN A 71 9.37 -4.17 2.49
CA GLN A 71 8.06 -3.84 1.89
C GLN A 71 6.88 -4.69 2.43
N ILE A 72 7.13 -5.71 3.26
CA ILE A 72 6.14 -6.74 3.61
C ILE A 72 6.07 -7.10 5.10
N ASP A 73 7.07 -6.74 5.91
CA ASP A 73 7.09 -6.99 7.35
C ASP A 73 6.14 -6.06 8.12
N GLY A 74 6.30 -5.93 9.43
CA GLY A 74 5.37 -5.19 10.29
C GLY A 74 4.13 -5.98 10.70
N THR A 75 3.10 -5.27 11.16
CA THR A 75 1.88 -5.85 11.77
C THR A 75 1.08 -6.65 10.74
N GLN A 76 0.79 -7.93 10.99
CA GLN A 76 0.05 -8.80 10.06
C GLN A 76 -1.36 -9.16 10.53
N ALA A 77 -1.57 -9.23 11.85
CA ALA A 77 -2.87 -9.56 12.42
C ALA A 77 -3.78 -8.33 12.35
N ILE A 78 -4.97 -8.51 11.79
CA ILE A 78 -6.02 -7.50 11.80
C ILE A 78 -6.68 -7.50 13.18
N ASP A 79 -6.73 -6.34 13.81
CA ASP A 79 -7.54 -6.13 15.00
C ASP A 79 -9.01 -5.92 14.60
N GLY A 80 -9.77 -7.02 14.61
CA GLY A 80 -11.20 -6.99 14.32
C GLY A 80 -12.06 -6.27 15.36
N SER A 81 -11.49 -5.77 16.46
CA SER A 81 -12.21 -4.94 17.44
C SER A 81 -12.23 -3.45 17.08
N ALA A 82 -11.36 -3.02 16.16
CA ALA A 82 -11.36 -1.67 15.63
C ALA A 82 -12.60 -1.41 14.75
N ASP A 83 -13.05 -0.15 14.70
CA ASP A 83 -14.17 0.25 13.86
C ASP A 83 -13.71 0.39 12.40
N THR A 84 -14.06 -0.60 11.58
CA THR A 84 -13.74 -0.66 10.14
C THR A 84 -14.14 0.61 9.39
N GLU A 85 -15.27 1.25 9.71
CA GLU A 85 -15.73 2.44 8.98
C GLU A 85 -14.98 3.70 9.41
N VAL A 86 -14.51 3.75 10.66
CA VAL A 86 -13.55 4.79 11.09
C VAL A 86 -12.22 4.60 10.37
N THR A 87 -11.68 3.38 10.36
CA THR A 87 -10.45 3.03 9.65
C THR A 87 -10.52 3.42 8.17
N ARG A 88 -11.62 3.06 7.49
CA ARG A 88 -11.87 3.45 6.10
C ARG A 88 -11.80 4.96 5.90
N LYS A 89 -12.52 5.72 6.74
CA LYS A 89 -12.59 7.18 6.63
C LYS A 89 -11.23 7.82 6.86
N VAL A 90 -10.49 7.37 7.86
CA VAL A 90 -9.14 7.90 8.17
C VAL A 90 -8.22 7.66 6.99
N ALA A 91 -8.08 6.43 6.50
CA ALA A 91 -7.19 6.12 5.38
C ALA A 91 -7.60 6.84 4.08
N THR A 92 -8.90 6.89 3.77
CA THR A 92 -9.42 7.61 2.59
C THR A 92 -9.09 9.10 2.69
N ALA A 93 -9.31 9.71 3.85
CA ALA A 93 -9.04 11.13 4.06
C ALA A 93 -7.53 11.43 4.01
N THR A 94 -6.68 10.54 4.55
CA THR A 94 -5.22 10.64 4.45
C THR A 94 -4.77 10.68 2.99
N VAL A 95 -5.20 9.72 2.16
CA VAL A 95 -4.84 9.70 0.72
C VAL A 95 -5.42 10.93 0.00
N GLN A 96 -6.67 11.29 0.26
CA GLN A 96 -7.32 12.43 -0.39
C GLN A 96 -6.62 13.75 -0.06
N THR A 97 -6.30 14.00 1.21
CA THR A 97 -5.70 15.26 1.66
C THR A 97 -4.24 15.36 1.24
N ILE A 98 -3.43 14.33 1.50
CA ILE A 98 -1.98 14.41 1.31
C ILE A 98 -1.59 14.12 -0.15
N LEU A 99 -2.14 13.07 -0.76
CA LEU A 99 -1.65 12.55 -2.05
C LEU A 99 -2.43 13.08 -3.25
N VAL A 100 -3.75 13.29 -3.10
CA VAL A 100 -4.59 13.87 -4.17
C VAL A 100 -4.56 15.40 -4.14
N ASN A 101 -4.80 16.00 -2.97
CA ASN A 101 -4.82 17.47 -2.85
C ASN A 101 -3.43 18.09 -2.67
N GLY A 102 -2.42 17.29 -2.30
CA GLY A 102 -1.06 17.78 -2.07
C GLY A 102 -0.90 18.63 -0.81
N ASP A 103 -1.83 18.51 0.14
CA ASP A 103 -1.82 19.30 1.38
C ASP A 103 -0.94 18.64 2.44
N THR A 104 0.36 18.94 2.39
CA THR A 104 1.33 18.46 3.37
C THR A 104 1.25 19.19 4.71
N SER A 105 0.45 20.26 4.83
CA SER A 105 0.27 20.95 6.11
C SER A 105 -0.60 20.16 7.10
N ALA A 106 -1.37 19.19 6.60
CA ALA A 106 -2.25 18.33 7.39
C ALA A 106 -1.62 16.99 7.81
N LEU A 107 -0.30 16.80 7.62
CA LEU A 107 0.36 15.51 7.87
C LEU A 107 0.17 15.02 9.32
N ASP A 108 0.30 15.89 10.32
CA ASP A 108 0.17 15.51 11.74
C ASP A 108 -1.28 15.20 12.17
N ASP A 109 -2.26 15.67 11.41
CA ASP A 109 -3.67 15.35 11.63
C ASP A 109 -4.01 13.94 11.13
N HIS A 110 -3.27 13.46 10.13
CA HIS A 110 -3.53 12.21 9.41
C HIS A 110 -2.58 11.07 9.79
N LEU A 111 -1.34 11.38 10.17
CA LEU A 111 -0.27 10.42 10.42
C LEU A 111 0.20 10.49 11.88
N ALA A 112 0.75 9.40 12.39
CA ALA A 112 1.23 9.28 13.77
C ALA A 112 2.51 10.07 14.11
N GLY A 113 2.75 11.21 13.45
CA GLY A 113 3.95 12.01 13.64
C GLY A 113 5.22 11.18 13.42
N GLU A 114 6.18 11.30 14.34
CA GLU A 114 7.43 10.53 14.29
C GLU A 114 7.26 9.04 14.65
N ALA A 115 6.09 8.63 15.17
CA ALA A 115 5.79 7.21 15.40
C ALA A 115 5.18 6.52 14.17
N TYR A 116 5.02 7.25 13.05
CA TYR A 116 4.52 6.70 11.80
C TYR A 116 5.55 5.80 11.14
N ILE A 117 5.20 4.53 10.93
CA ILE A 117 6.11 3.52 10.36
C ILE A 117 5.87 3.39 8.85
N GLN A 118 6.96 3.40 8.08
CA GLN A 118 6.96 3.25 6.63
C GLN A 118 7.55 1.92 6.19
N HIS A 119 6.91 1.29 5.21
CA HIS A 119 7.44 0.14 4.48
C HIS A 119 7.72 0.46 3.01
N ASN A 120 7.37 1.67 2.54
CA ASN A 120 7.86 2.16 1.24
C ASN A 120 9.40 2.27 1.32
N PRO A 121 10.16 1.56 0.47
CA PRO A 121 11.61 1.48 0.60
C PRO A 121 12.32 2.82 0.37
N ARG A 122 11.63 3.80 -0.23
CA ARG A 122 12.19 5.12 -0.58
C ARG A 122 12.09 6.13 0.55
N PHE A 123 11.19 5.94 1.51
CA PHE A 123 10.82 6.95 2.51
C PHE A 123 11.18 6.47 3.91
N SER A 124 11.93 7.27 4.66
CA SER A 124 12.22 6.99 6.07
C SER A 124 10.95 7.09 6.92
N ASP A 125 10.99 6.47 8.11
CA ASP A 125 9.93 6.57 9.11
C ASP A 125 9.67 8.04 9.53
N GLY A 126 8.49 8.25 10.11
CA GLY A 126 8.06 9.53 10.63
C GLY A 126 7.55 10.50 9.57
N VAL A 127 6.75 11.47 10.03
CA VAL A 127 6.32 12.61 9.20
C VAL A 127 7.54 13.38 8.68
N SER A 128 8.58 13.55 9.50
CA SER A 128 9.84 14.17 9.08
C SER A 128 10.49 13.45 7.89
N GLY A 129 10.53 12.11 7.91
CA GLY A 129 11.06 11.29 6.83
C GLY A 129 10.29 11.43 5.53
N LEU A 130 8.95 11.44 5.60
CA LEU A 130 8.08 11.67 4.45
C LEU A 130 8.29 13.06 3.84
N VAL A 131 8.33 14.12 4.67
CA VAL A 131 8.56 15.49 4.20
C VAL A 131 9.92 15.63 3.53
N ALA A 132 10.97 15.05 4.12
CA ALA A 132 12.31 15.09 3.55
C ALA A 132 12.35 14.40 2.18
N ALA A 133 11.71 13.24 2.04
CA ALA A 133 11.68 12.51 0.78
C ALA A 133 10.87 13.25 -0.31
N LEU A 134 9.69 13.78 0.02
CA LEU A 134 8.90 14.57 -0.92
C LEU A 134 9.64 15.84 -1.36
N THR A 135 10.37 16.49 -0.45
CA THR A 135 11.22 17.65 -0.76
C THR A 135 12.35 17.25 -1.71
N ALA A 136 13.06 16.16 -1.44
CA ALA A 136 14.15 15.67 -2.29
C ALA A 136 13.68 15.27 -3.69
N LEU A 137 12.47 14.69 -3.82
CA LEU A 137 11.85 14.43 -5.12
C LEU A 137 11.54 15.74 -5.86
N ALA A 138 10.96 16.72 -5.16
CA ALA A 138 10.62 18.02 -5.75
C ALA A 138 11.86 18.78 -6.24
N GLU A 139 12.97 18.75 -5.49
CA GLU A 139 14.26 19.32 -5.91
C GLU A 139 14.82 18.68 -7.19
N GLN A 140 14.49 17.42 -7.45
CA GLN A 140 14.83 16.70 -8.68
C GLN A 140 13.81 16.91 -9.81
N GLY A 141 12.79 17.74 -9.59
CA GLY A 141 11.69 17.94 -10.54
C GLY A 141 10.75 16.73 -10.66
N ILE A 142 10.86 15.76 -9.75
CA ILE A 142 9.98 14.59 -9.69
C ILE A 142 8.76 14.95 -8.84
N THR A 143 7.60 14.95 -9.46
CA THR A 143 6.33 15.18 -8.78
C THR A 143 5.58 13.87 -8.58
N MET A 144 4.96 13.73 -7.41
CA MET A 144 4.00 12.67 -7.12
C MET A 144 2.63 13.34 -6.99
N LYS A 145 1.68 12.95 -7.84
CA LYS A 145 0.33 13.52 -7.84
C LYS A 145 -0.69 12.44 -8.12
N TYR A 146 -1.65 12.26 -7.23
CA TYR A 146 -2.74 11.32 -7.46
C TYR A 146 -3.89 12.04 -8.16
N ASP A 147 -4.46 11.41 -9.18
CA ASP A 147 -5.61 11.94 -9.92
C ASP A 147 -6.95 11.51 -9.27
N GLY A 148 -6.93 10.46 -8.43
CA GLY A 148 -8.06 10.11 -7.59
C GLY A 148 -8.04 8.67 -7.07
N ILE A 149 -8.82 8.45 -6.01
CA ILE A 149 -9.05 7.14 -5.40
C ILE A 149 -10.03 6.33 -6.27
N ARG A 150 -9.71 5.06 -6.51
CA ARG A 150 -10.50 4.14 -7.34
C ARG A 150 -11.21 3.08 -6.53
N GLN A 151 -10.56 2.55 -5.49
CA GLN A 151 -11.14 1.56 -4.59
C GLN A 151 -10.62 1.77 -3.18
N VAL A 152 -11.47 1.49 -2.19
CA VAL A 152 -11.09 1.41 -0.77
C VAL A 152 -11.66 0.13 -0.19
N VAL A 153 -10.82 -0.67 0.46
CA VAL A 153 -11.18 -1.93 1.12
C VAL A 153 -10.68 -1.84 2.55
N ALA A 154 -11.56 -1.94 3.54
CA ALA A 154 -11.18 -1.83 4.94
C ALA A 154 -11.69 -3.03 5.75
N GLU A 155 -10.89 -3.48 6.71
CA GLU A 155 -11.25 -4.51 7.67
C GLU A 155 -10.51 -4.27 8.99
N GLY A 156 -11.26 -4.11 10.09
CA GLY A 156 -10.68 -3.83 11.40
C GLY A 156 -9.86 -2.54 11.39
N ASP A 157 -8.60 -2.65 11.82
CA ASP A 157 -7.64 -1.55 11.86
C ASP A 157 -6.86 -1.34 10.55
N PHE A 158 -7.14 -2.11 9.48
CA PHE A 158 -6.49 -1.95 8.18
C PHE A 158 -7.40 -1.37 7.10
N ALA A 159 -6.84 -0.52 6.24
CA ALA A 159 -7.49 -0.06 5.02
C ALA A 159 -6.51 0.00 3.84
N TYR A 160 -6.89 -0.65 2.76
CA TYR A 160 -6.25 -0.59 1.46
C TYR A 160 -6.94 0.48 0.59
N VAL A 161 -6.14 1.29 -0.11
CA VAL A 161 -6.57 2.33 -1.03
C VAL A 161 -5.85 2.14 -2.35
N ARG A 162 -6.61 1.98 -3.44
CA ARG A 162 -6.08 1.94 -4.81
C ARG A 162 -6.32 3.26 -5.50
N SER A 163 -5.27 3.87 -6.03
CA SER A 163 -5.33 5.16 -6.70
C SER A 163 -4.62 5.13 -8.06
N GLU A 164 -4.91 6.11 -8.91
CA GLU A 164 -4.19 6.38 -10.16
C GLU A 164 -3.63 7.80 -10.13
N GLY A 165 -2.53 8.03 -10.84
CA GLY A 165 -1.93 9.36 -10.91
C GLY A 165 -0.63 9.39 -11.71
N LEU A 166 0.20 10.38 -11.43
CA LEU A 166 1.48 10.61 -12.07
C LEU A 166 2.63 10.54 -11.06
N PHE A 167 3.72 9.89 -11.47
CA PHE A 167 5.01 9.94 -10.79
C PHE A 167 6.10 10.33 -11.79
N GLY A 168 6.76 11.47 -11.58
CA GLY A 168 7.74 12.01 -12.54
C GLY A 168 7.15 12.28 -13.92
N GLY A 169 5.86 12.61 -13.99
CA GLY A 169 5.12 12.82 -15.25
C GLY A 169 4.73 11.54 -16.00
N GLN A 170 5.01 10.35 -15.46
CA GLN A 170 4.56 9.07 -16.01
C GLN A 170 3.31 8.56 -15.29
N PRO A 171 2.36 7.92 -16.00
CA PRO A 171 1.19 7.30 -15.38
C PRO A 171 1.56 6.15 -14.46
N PHE A 172 0.97 6.12 -13.27
CA PHE A 172 1.18 5.10 -12.25
C PHE A 172 -0.15 4.65 -11.63
N VAL A 173 -0.17 3.41 -11.15
CA VAL A 173 -1.12 2.96 -10.13
C VAL A 173 -0.39 2.86 -8.81
N PHE A 174 -1.10 3.29 -7.77
CA PHE A 174 -0.65 3.27 -6.39
C PHE A 174 -1.57 2.35 -5.60
N HIS A 175 -0.94 1.45 -4.84
CA HIS A 175 -1.58 0.55 -3.91
C HIS A 175 -1.08 0.91 -2.53
N ASP A 176 -1.88 1.61 -1.73
CA ASP A 176 -1.53 1.98 -0.37
C ASP A 176 -2.28 1.07 0.61
N LEU A 177 -1.60 0.58 1.64
CA LEU A 177 -2.21 -0.14 2.76
C LEU A 177 -1.81 0.57 4.04
N PHE A 178 -2.79 0.96 4.84
CA PHE A 178 -2.59 1.60 6.13
C PHE A 178 -3.09 0.72 7.25
N ARG A 179 -2.36 0.74 8.38
CA ARG A 179 -2.93 0.44 9.68
C ARG A 179 -3.31 1.74 10.38
N VAL A 180 -4.46 1.76 11.03
CA VAL A 180 -5.03 2.92 11.71
C VAL A 180 -5.13 2.65 13.20
N ALA A 181 -4.68 3.59 14.02
CA ALA A 181 -4.91 3.59 15.46
C ALA A 181 -5.07 5.03 15.95
N ASP A 182 -5.87 5.23 16.99
CA ASP A 182 -6.11 6.55 17.60
C ASP A 182 -6.49 7.65 16.59
N GLY A 183 -7.27 7.26 15.57
CA GLY A 183 -7.77 8.16 14.51
C GLY A 183 -6.72 8.59 13.47
N ARG A 184 -5.54 7.96 13.44
CA ARG A 184 -4.46 8.29 12.50
C ARG A 184 -3.90 7.05 11.82
N CYS A 185 -3.32 7.22 10.63
CA CYS A 185 -2.49 6.19 10.01
C CYS A 185 -1.17 6.07 10.80
N VAL A 186 -0.87 4.87 11.28
CA VAL A 186 0.28 4.60 12.15
C VAL A 186 1.35 3.73 11.49
N GLU A 187 0.99 3.01 10.42
CA GLU A 187 1.89 2.11 9.69
C GLU A 187 1.42 2.02 8.23
N HIS A 188 2.34 1.97 7.28
CA HIS A 188 2.02 2.06 5.85
C HIS A 188 2.89 1.18 4.97
N TRP A 189 2.26 0.47 4.03
CA TRP A 189 2.89 -0.30 2.97
C TRP A 189 2.37 0.16 1.62
N ASP A 190 3.21 0.11 0.59
CA ASP A 190 2.76 0.38 -0.77
C ASP A 190 3.39 -0.51 -1.86
N VAL A 191 2.75 -0.44 -3.02
CA VAL A 191 3.27 -0.89 -4.31
C VAL A 191 2.97 0.20 -5.34
N MET A 192 4.03 0.67 -6.00
CA MET A 192 3.94 1.67 -7.07
C MET A 192 4.33 1.07 -8.42
N VAL A 193 3.43 1.10 -9.41
CA VAL A 193 3.69 0.46 -10.72
C VAL A 193 3.37 1.41 -11.88
N PRO A 194 4.28 1.57 -12.87
CA PRO A 194 4.00 2.30 -14.10
C PRO A 194 2.80 1.72 -14.86
N ARG A 195 2.05 2.57 -15.56
CA ARG A 195 0.93 2.19 -16.44
C ARG A 195 1.15 2.55 -17.89
#